data_AF-A0A350RET8-F1
#
_entry.id   AF-A0A350RET8-F1
#
_cell.length_a   1.000
_cell.length_b   1.000
_cell.length_c   1.000
_cell.angle_alpha   90.00
_cell.angle_beta   90.00
_cell.angle_gamma   90.00
#
_symmetry.space_group_name_H-M   'P 1'
#
loop_
_entity.id
_entity.type
_entity.pdbx_description
1 polymer ?
#
loop_
_entity_poly.entity_id
_entity_poly.type
_entity_poly.pdbx_seq_one_letter_code
_entity_poly.pdbx_strand_id
1 'polypeptide(L)' 'MTEPISLRELDAISVDRLQGVGEQRRASLEQVEVQSVFDLLTHYPRRYIDRSHEAKLVDVDPGQQVMIVGDI' A
#
# COMPACT_ATOMS: atom_id res chain seq x y z
N MET A 1 -17.16 -20.45 -11.35
CA MET A 1 -17.28 -19.37 -10.35
C MET A 1 -16.43 -19.76 -9.16
N THR A 2 -15.51 -18.91 -8.73
CA THR A 2 -14.64 -19.19 -7.57
C THR A 2 -15.46 -19.04 -6.29
N GLU A 3 -15.32 -19.97 -5.36
CA GLU A 3 -15.97 -19.84 -4.05
C GLU A 3 -15.42 -18.63 -3.30
N PRO A 4 -16.23 -17.96 -2.45
CA PRO A 4 -15.76 -16.85 -1.62
C PRO A 4 -14.73 -17.35 -0.61
N ILE A 5 -13.61 -16.64 -0.48
CA ILE A 5 -12.62 -16.88 0.57
C ILE A 5 -13.05 -16.19 1.88
N SER A 6 -12.87 -16.86 3.00
CA SER A 6 -13.12 -16.32 4.34
C SER A 6 -11.92 -15.56 4.90
N LEU A 7 -12.16 -14.69 5.89
CA LEU A 7 -11.07 -13.96 6.56
C LEU A 7 -10.08 -14.89 7.28
N ARG A 8 -10.56 -15.99 7.86
CA ARG A 8 -9.71 -17.01 8.50
C ARG A 8 -8.78 -17.67 7.48
N GLU A 9 -9.26 -17.91 6.26
CA GLU A 9 -8.43 -18.47 5.20
C GLU A 9 -7.38 -17.46 4.71
N LEU A 10 -7.69 -16.16 4.70
CA LEU A 10 -6.70 -15.12 4.39
C LEU A 10 -5.61 -15.01 5.45
N ASP A 11 -5.96 -15.21 6.72
CA ASP A 11 -5.01 -15.22 7.83
C ASP A 11 -4.04 -16.41 7.77
N ALA A 12 -4.51 -17.55 7.24
CA ALA A 12 -3.66 -18.72 7.01
C ALA A 12 -2.68 -18.55 5.83
N ILE A 13 -2.82 -17.51 4.99
CA ILE A 13 -1.93 -17.26 3.86
C ILE A 13 -0.83 -16.31 4.30
N SER A 14 0.40 -16.83 4.37
CA SER A 14 1.60 -16.03 4.63
C SER A 14 1.83 -14.95 3.56
N VAL A 15 2.28 -13.77 3.99
CA VAL A 15 2.47 -12.60 3.12
C VAL A 15 3.60 -12.78 2.09
N ASP A 16 4.54 -13.69 2.34
CA ASP A 16 5.63 -14.06 1.41
C ASP A 16 5.15 -14.79 0.13
N ARG A 17 3.90 -15.28 0.12
CA ARG A 17 3.28 -15.85 -1.09
C ARG A 17 3.02 -14.78 -2.16
N LEU A 18 2.97 -13.50 -1.78
CA LEU A 18 2.70 -12.40 -2.70
C LEU A 18 3.91 -12.12 -3.59
N GLN A 19 3.63 -11.92 -4.88
CA GLN A 19 4.67 -11.55 -5.83
C GLN A 19 5.34 -10.24 -5.39
N GLY A 20 6.68 -10.27 -5.32
CA GLY A 20 7.48 -9.13 -4.91
C GLY A 20 7.78 -9.09 -3.41
N VAL A 21 7.21 -9.96 -2.57
CA VAL A 21 7.55 -10.10 -1.15
C VAL A 21 8.65 -11.17 -0.98
N GLY A 22 9.89 -10.77 -1.24
CA GLY A 22 11.07 -11.59 -0.89
C GLY A 22 11.47 -11.42 0.57
N GLU A 23 12.52 -12.13 0.99
CA GLU A 23 13.00 -12.19 2.39
C GLU A 23 13.14 -10.81 3.06
N GLN A 24 13.77 -9.85 2.38
CA GLN A 24 13.97 -8.51 2.94
C GLN A 24 12.65 -7.76 3.18
N ARG A 25 11.68 -7.91 2.28
CA ARG A 25 10.36 -7.27 2.44
C ARG A 25 9.53 -7.98 3.49
N ARG A 26 9.59 -9.31 3.55
CA ARG A 26 8.98 -10.09 4.63
C ARG A 26 9.48 -9.62 6.00
N ALA A 27 10.79 -9.55 6.19
CA ALA A 27 11.38 -9.09 7.45
C ALA A 27 10.96 -7.64 7.81
N SER A 28 10.77 -6.77 6.80
CA SER A 28 10.29 -5.40 7.02
C SER A 28 8.80 -5.36 7.40
N LEU A 29 7.99 -6.25 6.83
CA LEU A 29 6.56 -6.38 7.15
C LEU A 29 6.36 -6.96 8.57
N GLU A 30 7.19 -7.91 8.97
CA GLU A 30 7.17 -8.47 10.33
C GLU A 30 7.41 -7.40 11.41
N GLN A 31 8.24 -6.38 11.12
CA GLN A 31 8.48 -5.25 12.04
C GLN A 31 7.24 -4.38 12.31
N VAL A 32 6.25 -4.44 11.42
CA VAL A 32 4.96 -3.74 11.57
C VAL A 32 3.81 -4.73 11.84
N GLU A 33 4.14 -5.91 12.34
CA GLU A 33 3.20 -6.98 12.73
C GLU A 33 2.34 -7.49 11.56
N VAL A 34 2.86 -7.45 10.33
CA VAL A 34 2.19 -8.00 9.14
C VAL A 34 2.82 -9.33 8.75
N GLN A 35 2.09 -10.42 8.96
CA GLN A 35 2.56 -11.79 8.71
C GLN A 35 1.68 -12.52 7.67
N SER A 36 0.40 -12.20 7.61
CA SER A 36 -0.56 -12.80 6.70
C SER A 36 -1.11 -11.83 5.65
N VAL A 37 -1.79 -12.37 4.64
CA VAL A 37 -2.56 -11.55 3.67
C VAL A 37 -3.69 -10.81 4.37
N PHE A 38 -4.29 -11.41 5.41
CA PHE A 38 -5.29 -10.73 6.23
C PHE A 38 -4.71 -9.50 6.92
N ASP A 39 -3.54 -9.63 7.55
CA ASP A 39 -2.86 -8.50 8.20
C ASP A 39 -2.57 -7.39 7.19
N LEU A 40 -2.05 -7.74 6.01
CA LEU A 40 -1.72 -6.75 4.98
C LEU A 40 -2.96 -5.97 4.50
N LEU A 41 -4.09 -6.65 4.31
CA LEU A 41 -5.34 -6.02 3.87
C LEU A 41 -5.99 -5.15 4.95
N THR A 42 -5.73 -5.46 6.22
CA THR A 42 -6.28 -4.76 7.39
C THR A 42 -5.30 -3.76 8.02
N HIS A 43 -4.07 -3.69 7.51
CA HIS A 43 -3.09 -2.67 7.86
C HIS A 43 -3.38 -1.35 7.12
N TYR A 44 -4.37 -0.62 7.61
CA TYR A 44 -4.83 0.60 6.97
C TYR A 44 -3.80 1.75 7.04
N PRO A 45 -3.59 2.49 5.93
CA PRO A 45 -2.77 3.70 5.94
C PRO A 45 -3.30 4.74 6.94
N ARG A 46 -2.39 5.42 7.64
CA ARG A 46 -2.75 6.53 8.54
C ARG A 46 -3.35 7.72 7.79
N ARG A 47 -2.90 7.95 6.56
CA ARG A 47 -3.34 9.05 5.70
C ARG A 47 -3.19 8.64 4.25
N TYR A 48 -4.25 8.82 3.47
CA TYR A 48 -4.20 8.75 2.02
C TYR A 48 -3.76 10.11 1.47
N ILE A 49 -2.76 10.12 0.61
CA ILE A 49 -2.38 11.31 -0.15
C ILE A 49 -3.15 11.25 -1.45
N ASP A 50 -4.07 12.18 -1.64
CA ASP A 50 -4.81 12.30 -2.89
C ASP A 50 -3.91 12.95 -3.96
N ARG A 51 -3.75 12.25 -5.09
CA ARG A 51 -3.01 12.72 -6.27
C ARG A 51 -3.92 12.78 -7.50
N SER A 52 -5.23 12.88 -7.33
CA SER A 52 -6.17 12.95 -8.45
C SER A 52 -6.11 14.31 -9.16
N HIS A 53 -5.69 15.37 -8.48
CA HIS A 53 -5.68 16.73 -9.02
C HIS A 53 -4.25 17.20 -9.31
N GLU A 54 -4.02 17.56 -10.57
CA GLU A 54 -2.82 18.23 -11.02
C GLU A 54 -2.84 19.71 -10.60
N ALA A 55 -1.69 20.22 -10.15
CA ALA A 55 -1.44 21.64 -9.94
C ALA A 55 -0.41 22.14 -10.95
N LYS A 56 -0.57 23.39 -11.40
CA LYS A 56 0.47 24.07 -12.16
C LYS A 56 1.56 24.53 -11.21
N LEU A 57 2.82 24.40 -11.64
CA LEU A 57 3.99 24.78 -10.82
C LEU A 57 3.93 26.24 -10.32
N VAL A 58 3.35 27.15 -11.12
CA VAL A 58 3.21 28.58 -10.78
C VAL A 58 2.21 28.85 -9.65
N ASP A 59 1.29 27.93 -9.39
CA ASP A 59 0.19 28.12 -8.44
C ASP A 59 0.46 27.46 -7.07
N VAL A 60 1.70 26.99 -6.83
CA VAL A 60 2.06 26.22 -5.64
C VAL A 60 2.68 27.10 -4.56
N ASP A 61 2.08 27.09 -3.37
CA ASP A 61 2.62 27.76 -2.19
C ASP A 61 3.63 26.87 -1.42
N PRO A 62 4.63 27.47 -0.73
CA PRO A 62 5.55 26.74 0.12
C PRO A 62 4.84 25.88 1.17
N GLY A 63 5.20 24.60 1.23
CA GLY A 63 4.62 23.63 2.17
C GLY A 63 3.38 22.91 1.65
N GLN A 64 2.87 23.25 0.45
CA GLN A 64 1.81 22.47 -0.19
C GLN A 64 2.36 21.16 -0.77
N GLN A 65 1.57 20.09 -0.62
CA GLN A 65 1.83 18.80 -1.25
C GLN A 65 0.91 18.67 -2.46
N VAL A 66 1.48 18.73 -3.68
CA VAL A 66 0.74 18.73 -4.96
C VAL A 66 1.28 17.69 -5.93
N MET A 67 0.50 17.32 -6.96
CA MET A 67 0.96 16.53 -8.11
C MET A 67 1.20 17.45 -9.31
N ILE A 68 2.32 17.25 -10.02
CA ILE A 68 2.71 18.02 -11.20
C ILE A 68 3.03 17.04 -12.33
N VAL A 69 2.62 17.36 -13.56
CA VAL A 69 2.89 16.59 -14.78
C VAL A 69 3.75 17.44 -15.72
N GLY A 70 4.70 16.81 -16.41
CA GLY A 70 5.55 17.48 -17.39
C GLY A 70 6.33 16.49 -18.26
N ASP A 71 6.82 16.96 -19.40
CA ASP A 71 7.64 16.19 -20.32
C ASP A 71 9.14 16.33 -19.99
N ILE A 72 9.94 15.32 -20.37
CA ILE A 72 11.40 15.24 -20.17
C ILE A 72 12.10 15.25 -21.53
#